data_AF-A0A0Q7EW50-F1
#
_entry.id   AF-A0A0Q7EW50-F1
#
_cell.length_a   1.000
_cell.length_b   1.000
_cell.length_c   1.000
_cell.angle_alpha   90.00
_cell.angle_beta   90.00
_cell.angle_gamma   90.00
#
_symmetry.space_group_name_H-M   'P 1'
#
loop_
_entity.id
_entity.type
_entity.pdbx_description
1 polymer ?
#
loop_
_entity_poly.entity_id
_entity_poly.type
_entity_poly.pdbx_seq_one_letter_code
_entity_poly.pdbx_strand_id
1 'polypeptide(L)'
;MNMKSSLACASVAAVLLGLSQGAAAQGSDLQTYQQMCAANGGYFQYGTINTPNDSDYPAVTNFKNGGKLKGVPLTHTHIEITSGIDGKIYDIAIDNVFAPDYDPAQAVVPPSYAKSLTANSTIYMCSGNPSKVPYSLNETVASQGIDWVHTNCAASGFNTTFKNGFLYSQNVNLTNSQTYCRLWP
;
A
#
# COMPACT_ATOMS: atom_id res chain seq x y z
N MET A 1 68.17 0.27 -32.18
CA MET A 1 67.24 1.37 -31.89
C MET A 1 65.95 1.11 -32.66
N ASN A 2 64.83 0.97 -31.93
CA ASN A 2 63.41 1.28 -32.25
C ASN A 2 62.82 0.85 -33.62
N MET A 3 61.57 0.39 -33.75
CA MET A 3 60.47 0.05 -32.85
C MET A 3 59.43 -0.76 -33.66
N LYS A 4 58.94 -1.83 -33.05
CA LYS A 4 57.66 -2.56 -33.18
C LYS A 4 56.61 -2.04 -34.19
N SER A 5 56.12 -2.93 -35.05
CA SER A 5 54.80 -2.86 -35.69
C SER A 5 53.91 -3.98 -35.12
N SER A 6 52.90 -3.59 -34.34
CA SER A 6 51.97 -4.49 -33.66
C SER A 6 50.69 -4.69 -34.48
N LEU A 7 50.28 -5.95 -34.55
CA LEU A 7 48.94 -6.45 -34.88
C LEU A 7 47.85 -5.72 -34.07
N ALA A 8 46.71 -5.45 -34.71
CA ALA A 8 45.42 -5.35 -34.02
C ALA A 8 44.32 -5.94 -34.91
N CYS A 9 43.94 -7.19 -34.62
CA CYS A 9 42.72 -7.81 -35.11
C CYS A 9 41.58 -7.38 -34.17
N ALA A 10 40.64 -6.58 -34.66
CA ALA A 10 39.50 -6.13 -33.88
C ALA A 10 38.35 -7.13 -34.02
N SER A 11 38.21 -8.02 -33.04
CA SER A 11 37.04 -8.87 -32.87
C SER A 11 35.92 -8.01 -32.24
N VAL A 12 34.87 -7.71 -33.00
CA VAL A 12 33.65 -7.09 -32.48
C VAL A 12 32.87 -8.15 -31.71
N ALA A 13 32.98 -8.13 -30.38
CA ALA A 13 32.09 -8.90 -29.52
C ALA A 13 30.76 -8.14 -29.38
N ALA A 14 29.73 -8.63 -30.06
CA ALA A 14 28.36 -8.17 -29.84
C ALA A 14 27.87 -8.72 -28.48
N VAL A 15 27.82 -7.86 -27.47
CA VAL A 15 27.16 -8.15 -26.20
C VAL A 15 25.65 -8.03 -26.40
N LEU A 16 24.96 -9.16 -26.43
CA LEU A 16 23.50 -9.23 -26.33
C LEU A 16 23.09 -8.85 -24.89
N LEU A 17 22.72 -7.59 -24.70
CA LEU A 17 21.99 -7.14 -23.51
C LEU A 17 20.55 -7.63 -23.62
N GLY A 18 20.27 -8.78 -23.01
CA GLY A 18 18.91 -9.23 -22.76
C GLY A 18 18.24 -8.30 -21.75
N LEU A 19 17.35 -7.42 -22.23
CA LEU A 19 16.52 -6.56 -21.40
C LEU A 19 15.42 -7.40 -20.73
N SER A 20 15.60 -7.71 -19.44
CA SER A 20 14.51 -8.15 -18.56
C SER A 20 13.64 -6.93 -18.19
N GLN A 21 12.65 -6.59 -19.04
CA GLN A 21 11.84 -5.37 -18.88
C GLN A 21 10.73 -5.46 -17.81
N GLY A 22 10.70 -6.50 -16.97
CA GLY A 22 9.65 -6.67 -15.96
C GLY A 22 9.89 -6.00 -14.61
N ALA A 23 11.16 -5.76 -14.21
CA ALA A 23 11.50 -5.31 -12.86
C ALA A 23 11.67 -3.78 -12.71
N ALA A 24 11.82 -3.05 -13.82
CA ALA A 24 12.14 -1.62 -13.76
C ALA A 24 10.94 -0.73 -13.39
N ALA A 25 9.71 -1.11 -13.79
CA ALA A 25 8.50 -0.32 -13.54
C ALA A 25 8.05 -0.38 -12.07
N GLN A 26 8.18 -1.54 -11.41
CA GLN A 26 7.86 -1.66 -9.98
C GLN A 26 8.88 -0.93 -9.08
N GLY A 27 10.14 -0.81 -9.54
CA GLY A 27 11.20 -0.11 -8.82
C GLY A 27 10.99 1.41 -8.73
N SER A 28 10.49 2.04 -9.80
CA SER A 28 10.19 3.49 -9.80
C SER A 28 9.00 3.84 -8.90
N ASP A 29 7.97 3.01 -8.91
CA ASP A 29 6.76 3.22 -8.10
C ASP A 29 7.08 3.04 -6.61
N LEU A 30 7.85 2.01 -6.26
CA LEU A 30 8.30 1.78 -4.88
C LEU A 30 9.06 2.99 -4.31
N GLN A 31 10.07 3.49 -5.01
CA GLN A 31 10.87 4.62 -4.53
C GLN A 31 10.01 5.88 -4.37
N THR A 32 9.08 6.11 -5.31
CA THR A 32 8.15 7.24 -5.28
C THR A 32 7.27 7.19 -4.03
N TYR A 33 6.60 6.07 -3.79
CA TYR A 33 5.69 5.95 -2.64
C TYR A 33 6.43 5.91 -1.31
N GLN A 34 7.61 5.29 -1.27
CA GLN A 34 8.45 5.32 -0.07
C GLN A 34 8.86 6.75 0.31
N GLN A 35 9.30 7.55 -0.68
CA GLN A 35 9.64 8.97 -0.46
C GLN A 35 8.43 9.80 -0.04
N MET A 36 7.27 9.59 -0.68
CA MET A 36 6.03 10.27 -0.29
C MET A 36 5.64 9.95 1.16
N CYS A 37 5.74 8.68 1.58
CA CYS A 37 5.41 8.32 2.95
C CYS A 37 6.41 8.88 3.97
N ALA A 38 7.71 8.88 3.63
CA ALA A 38 8.75 9.49 4.45
C ALA A 38 8.52 11.00 4.61
N ALA A 39 8.12 11.71 3.55
CA ALA A 39 7.80 13.14 3.61
C ALA A 39 6.60 13.44 4.54
N ASN A 40 5.65 12.52 4.64
CA ASN A 40 4.53 12.62 5.58
C ASN A 40 4.91 12.21 7.02
N GLY A 41 6.09 11.60 7.21
CA GLY A 41 6.50 10.99 8.47
C GLY A 41 5.63 9.80 8.87
N GLY A 42 5.05 9.09 7.90
CA GLY A 42 4.21 7.91 8.14
C GLY A 42 5.02 6.62 8.20
N TYR A 43 4.31 5.49 8.39
CA TYR A 43 4.91 4.16 8.31
C TYR A 43 4.65 3.57 6.92
N PHE A 44 5.72 3.35 6.16
CA PHE A 44 5.64 2.82 4.80
C PHE A 44 5.60 1.29 4.81
N GLN A 45 4.70 0.73 4.02
CA GLN A 45 4.69 -0.70 3.68
C GLN A 45 4.26 -0.87 2.22
N TYR A 46 4.68 -1.96 1.60
CA TYR A 46 4.16 -2.38 0.30
C TYR A 46 4.21 -3.90 0.21
N GLY A 47 3.42 -4.47 -0.68
CA GLY A 47 3.38 -5.91 -0.85
C GLY A 47 2.35 -6.36 -1.85
N THR A 48 2.27 -7.68 -1.98
CA THR A 48 1.33 -8.34 -2.88
C THR A 48 0.12 -8.79 -2.08
N ILE A 49 -1.09 -8.49 -2.56
CA ILE A 49 -2.34 -8.94 -1.94
C ILE A 49 -2.45 -10.46 -2.03
N ASN A 50 -2.67 -11.11 -0.90
CA ASN A 50 -2.77 -12.55 -0.81
C ASN A 50 -4.07 -13.07 -1.43
N THR A 51 -4.04 -14.33 -1.86
CA THR A 51 -5.26 -15.06 -2.19
C THR A 51 -5.95 -15.53 -0.90
N PRO A 52 -7.25 -15.87 -0.94
CA PRO A 52 -7.93 -16.48 0.22
C PRO A 52 -7.30 -17.79 0.71
N ASN A 53 -6.51 -18.49 -0.13
CA ASN A 53 -5.82 -19.71 0.29
C ASN A 53 -4.56 -19.41 1.11
N ASP A 54 -4.04 -18.19 1.01
CA ASP A 54 -2.82 -17.71 1.68
C ASP A 54 -3.17 -16.59 2.67
N SER A 55 -4.37 -16.64 3.25
CA SER A 55 -4.91 -15.62 4.15
C SER A 55 -5.78 -16.24 5.24
N ASP A 56 -5.92 -15.55 6.37
CA ASP A 56 -6.93 -15.84 7.40
C ASP A 56 -8.37 -15.54 6.92
N TYR A 57 -8.53 -14.86 5.79
CA TYR A 57 -9.82 -14.42 5.28
C TYR A 57 -10.39 -15.28 4.12
N PRO A 58 -11.73 -15.46 4.05
CA PRO A 58 -12.37 -16.25 3.00
C PRO A 58 -12.46 -15.52 1.64
N ALA A 59 -12.15 -14.23 1.59
CA ALA A 59 -12.15 -13.40 0.40
C ALA A 59 -10.95 -12.45 0.40
N VAL A 60 -10.65 -11.83 -0.74
CA VAL A 60 -9.55 -10.86 -0.86
C VAL A 60 -9.81 -9.61 -0.03
N THR A 61 -11.01 -9.05 -0.12
CA THR A 61 -11.46 -7.89 0.65
C THR A 61 -12.57 -8.29 1.61
N ASN A 62 -12.43 -7.92 2.88
CA ASN A 62 -13.32 -8.40 3.93
C ASN A 62 -13.87 -7.22 4.71
N PHE A 63 -15.19 -7.08 4.72
CA PHE A 63 -15.85 -6.03 5.48
C PHE A 63 -15.73 -6.31 6.98
N LYS A 64 -15.37 -5.27 7.74
CA LYS A 64 -15.37 -5.30 9.20
C LYS A 64 -16.12 -4.10 9.76
N ASN A 65 -17.02 -4.36 10.70
CA ASN A 65 -17.62 -3.31 11.50
C ASN A 65 -16.58 -2.66 12.41
N GLY A 66 -16.74 -1.37 12.67
CA GLY A 66 -16.01 -0.68 13.73
C GLY A 66 -16.94 0.18 14.58
N GLY A 67 -16.35 1.17 15.25
CA GLY A 67 -17.09 2.11 16.09
C GLY A 67 -17.92 3.10 15.29
N LYS A 68 -18.39 4.14 15.98
CA LYS A 68 -19.02 5.30 15.36
C LYS A 68 -18.34 6.57 15.85
N LEU A 69 -18.16 7.55 14.97
CA LEU A 69 -17.70 8.89 15.31
C LEU A 69 -18.71 9.91 14.79
N LYS A 70 -19.27 10.72 15.69
CA LYS A 70 -20.35 11.68 15.38
C LYS A 70 -21.51 11.04 14.58
N GLY A 71 -21.86 9.80 14.93
CA GLY A 71 -22.93 9.03 14.28
C GLY A 71 -22.53 8.32 12.97
N VAL A 72 -21.36 8.59 12.41
CA VAL A 72 -20.86 7.92 11.19
C VAL A 72 -20.14 6.62 11.58
N PRO A 73 -20.52 5.46 11.01
CA PRO A 73 -19.80 4.21 11.20
C PRO A 73 -18.35 4.31 10.69
N LEU A 74 -17.40 3.82 11.49
CA LEU A 74 -16.00 3.68 11.08
C LEU A 74 -15.76 2.21 10.71
N THR A 75 -16.26 1.82 9.54
CA THR A 75 -16.08 0.44 9.03
C THR A 75 -14.75 0.32 8.30
N HIS A 76 -14.24 -0.89 8.23
CA HIS A 76 -12.96 -1.19 7.60
C HIS A 76 -13.12 -2.22 6.49
N THR A 77 -12.20 -2.20 5.54
CA THR A 77 -11.92 -3.29 4.62
C THR A 77 -10.59 -3.90 5.03
N HIS A 78 -10.60 -5.18 5.38
CA HIS A 78 -9.40 -5.95 5.68
C HIS A 78 -8.93 -6.69 4.43
N ILE A 79 -7.62 -6.64 4.20
CA ILE A 79 -6.89 -7.44 3.21
C ILE A 79 -5.62 -7.96 3.88
N GLU A 80 -5.11 -9.09 3.41
CA GLU A 80 -3.76 -9.52 3.78
C GLU A 80 -2.78 -9.32 2.63
N ILE A 81 -1.56 -8.89 2.98
CA ILE A 81 -0.47 -8.79 2.03
C ILE A 81 0.75 -9.58 2.48
N THR A 82 1.46 -10.15 1.53
CA THR A 82 2.85 -10.55 1.72
C THR A 82 3.73 -9.33 1.47
N SER A 83 4.41 -8.88 2.51
CA SER A 83 5.28 -7.69 2.50
C SER A 83 6.46 -7.86 1.55
N GLY A 84 6.67 -6.87 0.69
CA GLY A 84 7.86 -6.79 -0.17
C GLY A 84 9.11 -6.30 0.57
N ILE A 85 9.01 -5.95 1.85
CA ILE A 85 10.15 -5.46 2.67
C ILE A 85 10.78 -6.62 3.44
N ASP A 86 9.97 -7.41 4.14
CA ASP A 86 10.42 -8.43 5.10
C ASP A 86 9.78 -9.81 4.89
N GLY A 87 8.94 -9.97 3.85
CA GLY A 87 8.30 -11.24 3.51
C GLY A 87 7.23 -11.70 4.49
N LYS A 88 6.92 -10.94 5.54
CA LYS A 88 5.87 -11.30 6.51
C LYS A 88 4.49 -11.00 5.93
N ILE A 89 3.49 -11.71 6.46
CA ILE A 89 2.08 -11.44 6.15
C ILE A 89 1.52 -10.44 7.15
N TYR A 90 0.91 -9.38 6.61
CA TYR A 90 0.26 -8.31 7.37
C TYR A 90 -1.24 -8.29 7.08
N ASP A 91 -2.08 -8.23 8.11
CA ASP A 91 -3.48 -7.79 7.98
C ASP A 91 -3.51 -6.26 7.92
N ILE A 92 -4.17 -5.73 6.90
CA ILE A 92 -4.26 -4.30 6.62
C ILE A 92 -5.71 -3.87 6.78
N ALA A 93 -5.99 -3.07 7.81
CA ALA A 93 -7.30 -2.45 7.97
C ALA A 93 -7.34 -1.10 7.27
N ILE A 94 -8.19 -1.00 6.24
CA ILE A 94 -8.39 0.20 5.43
C ILE A 94 -9.70 0.85 5.84
N ASP A 95 -9.64 2.08 6.33
CA ASP A 95 -10.84 2.83 6.70
C ASP A 95 -11.72 3.12 5.48
N ASN A 96 -12.95 2.62 5.52
CA ASN A 96 -13.89 2.75 4.40
C ASN A 96 -14.34 4.20 4.21
N VAL A 97 -14.36 5.02 5.27
CA VAL A 97 -14.74 6.45 5.21
C VAL A 97 -13.85 7.30 4.30
N PHE A 98 -12.67 6.81 3.93
CA PHE A 98 -11.77 7.46 2.96
C PHE A 98 -11.91 6.94 1.53
N ALA A 99 -12.81 5.98 1.29
CA ALA A 99 -13.19 5.60 -0.06
C ALA A 99 -14.03 6.72 -0.71
N PRO A 100 -13.88 6.97 -2.01
CA PRO A 100 -14.68 7.97 -2.72
C PRO A 100 -16.18 7.63 -2.76
N ASP A 101 -16.52 6.34 -2.62
CA ASP A 101 -17.86 5.76 -2.75
C ASP A 101 -18.34 5.09 -1.47
N TYR A 102 -17.84 5.55 -0.32
CA TYR A 102 -18.32 5.11 0.98
C TYR A 102 -19.78 5.50 1.21
N ASP A 103 -20.62 4.50 1.51
CA ASP A 103 -22.00 4.70 1.95
C ASP A 103 -22.17 4.21 3.41
N PRO A 104 -22.39 5.12 4.38
CA PRO A 104 -22.57 4.75 5.78
C PRO A 104 -23.86 3.97 6.06
N ALA A 105 -24.80 3.90 5.10
CA ALA A 105 -26.02 3.09 5.21
C ALA A 105 -25.79 1.62 4.81
N GLN A 106 -24.64 1.29 4.21
CA GLN A 106 -24.34 -0.05 3.70
C GLN A 106 -23.25 -0.73 4.53
N ALA A 107 -23.47 -2.00 4.85
CA ALA A 107 -22.50 -2.84 5.56
C ALA A 107 -21.67 -3.67 4.56
N VAL A 108 -20.99 -3.00 3.63
CA VAL A 108 -20.24 -3.62 2.53
C VAL A 108 -18.89 -2.97 2.33
N VAL A 109 -17.97 -3.69 1.68
CA VAL A 109 -16.72 -3.11 1.16
C VAL A 109 -17.06 -2.05 0.10
N PRO A 110 -16.48 -0.84 0.15
CA PRO A 110 -16.68 0.17 -0.90
C PRO A 110 -16.38 -0.39 -2.30
N PRO A 111 -17.23 -0.16 -3.31
CA PRO A 111 -17.02 -0.71 -4.66
C PRO A 111 -15.65 -0.38 -5.28
N SER A 112 -15.09 0.80 -5.01
CA SER A 112 -13.76 1.21 -5.45
C SER A 112 -12.65 0.32 -4.89
N TYR A 113 -12.76 -0.10 -3.63
CA TYR A 113 -11.84 -1.02 -2.98
C TYR A 113 -12.01 -2.43 -3.55
N ALA A 114 -13.24 -2.94 -3.60
CA ALA A 114 -13.54 -4.27 -4.13
C ALA A 114 -13.05 -4.45 -5.59
N LYS A 115 -13.09 -3.40 -6.40
CA LYS A 115 -12.60 -3.41 -7.78
C LYS A 115 -11.08 -3.35 -7.89
N SER A 116 -10.42 -2.61 -7.01
CA SER A 116 -8.98 -2.24 -7.17
C SER A 116 -8.04 -3.11 -6.35
N LEU A 117 -8.55 -3.77 -5.31
CA LEU A 117 -7.81 -4.65 -4.42
C LEU A 117 -8.05 -6.10 -4.85
N THR A 118 -7.22 -6.58 -5.78
CA THR A 118 -7.32 -7.92 -6.34
C THR A 118 -6.15 -8.77 -5.87
N ALA A 119 -6.37 -10.07 -5.67
CA ALA A 119 -5.30 -11.01 -5.36
C ALA A 119 -4.14 -10.89 -6.36
N ASN A 120 -2.91 -11.08 -5.88
CA ASN A 120 -1.67 -10.97 -6.63
C ASN A 120 -1.33 -9.57 -7.17
N SER A 121 -2.12 -8.53 -6.86
CA SER A 121 -1.75 -7.15 -7.19
C SER A 121 -0.82 -6.56 -6.14
N THR A 122 0.09 -5.69 -6.57
CA THR A 122 0.95 -4.92 -5.67
C THR A 122 0.22 -3.67 -5.20
N ILE A 123 0.30 -3.39 -3.91
CA ILE A 123 -0.15 -2.14 -3.31
C ILE A 123 0.97 -1.46 -2.54
N TYR A 124 0.84 -0.14 -2.42
CA TYR A 124 1.75 0.71 -1.66
C TYR A 124 0.93 1.49 -0.63
N MET A 125 1.38 1.47 0.62
CA MET A 125 0.63 2.11 1.69
C MET A 125 1.54 2.92 2.61
N CYS A 126 0.92 3.95 3.17
CA CYS A 126 1.50 4.76 4.22
C CYS A 126 0.48 4.87 5.33
N SER A 127 0.78 4.32 6.51
CA SER A 127 -0.07 4.53 7.69
C SER A 127 0.20 5.90 8.28
N GLY A 128 -0.89 6.62 8.55
CA GLY A 128 -0.88 7.92 9.20
C GLY A 128 -0.64 7.86 10.70
N ASN A 129 -0.52 6.66 11.28
CA ASN A 129 -0.30 6.44 12.70
C ASN A 129 0.96 5.61 12.98
N PRO A 130 2.15 6.10 12.59
CA PRO A 130 3.40 5.33 12.65
C PRO A 130 3.79 4.89 14.07
N SER A 131 3.24 5.53 15.11
CA SER A 131 3.52 5.16 16.51
C SER A 131 2.78 3.91 16.99
N LYS A 132 1.81 3.41 16.20
CA LYS A 132 0.94 2.29 16.57
C LYS A 132 1.04 1.11 15.61
N VAL A 133 1.80 1.24 14.52
CA VAL A 133 1.96 0.19 13.52
C VAL A 133 3.44 -0.13 13.24
N PRO A 134 3.75 -1.39 12.89
CA PRO A 134 2.86 -2.54 12.94
C PRO A 134 2.64 -2.99 14.40
N TYR A 135 1.55 -3.70 14.66
CA TYR A 135 1.31 -4.35 15.95
C TYR A 135 1.18 -5.85 15.76
N SER A 136 1.53 -6.63 16.77
CA SER A 136 1.44 -8.10 16.69
C SER A 136 -0.01 -8.57 16.66
N LEU A 137 -0.28 -9.57 15.82
CA LEU A 137 -1.53 -10.30 15.77
C LEU A 137 -1.39 -11.70 16.36
N ASN A 138 -2.52 -12.31 16.70
CA ASN A 138 -2.60 -13.71 17.11
C ASN A 138 -3.54 -14.46 16.15
N GLU A 139 -3.30 -14.29 14.85
CA GLU A 139 -4.01 -14.98 13.77
C GLU A 139 -3.17 -16.17 13.25
N THR A 140 -3.71 -16.93 12.30
CA THR A 140 -3.05 -18.15 11.80
C THR A 140 -2.01 -17.83 10.74
N VAL A 141 -2.30 -16.87 9.86
CA VAL A 141 -1.48 -16.51 8.71
C VAL A 141 -0.80 -15.15 8.93
N ALA A 142 -1.59 -14.11 9.18
CA ALA A 142 -1.08 -12.77 9.46
C ALA A 142 -0.48 -12.69 10.87
N SER A 143 0.78 -12.25 10.95
CA SER A 143 1.48 -12.11 12.24
C SER A 143 1.55 -10.66 12.72
N GLN A 144 1.20 -9.71 11.85
CA GLN A 144 1.30 -8.28 12.09
C GLN A 144 0.06 -7.58 11.52
N GLY A 145 -0.41 -6.55 12.21
CA GLY A 145 -1.50 -5.70 11.80
C GLY A 145 -1.01 -4.30 11.47
N ILE A 146 -1.57 -3.72 10.41
CA ILE A 146 -1.46 -2.31 10.10
C ILE A 146 -2.88 -1.77 10.01
N ASP A 147 -3.31 -1.17 11.10
CA ASP A 147 -4.50 -0.35 11.11
C ASP A 147 -4.16 1.04 10.57
N TRP A 148 -5.20 1.83 10.36
CA TRP A 148 -5.08 3.26 10.14
C TRP A 148 -4.36 3.63 8.84
N VAL A 149 -4.59 2.88 7.76
CA VAL A 149 -4.14 3.27 6.41
C VAL A 149 -5.01 4.42 5.89
N HIS A 150 -4.78 5.58 6.47
CA HIS A 150 -5.47 6.81 6.18
C HIS A 150 -4.61 8.01 6.57
N THR A 151 -4.67 9.06 5.77
CA THR A 151 -5.23 10.37 6.10
C THR A 151 -4.69 11.37 5.08
N ASN A 152 -5.53 12.30 4.70
CA ASN A 152 -5.23 13.47 3.88
C ASN A 152 -5.83 14.74 4.54
N CYS A 153 -6.42 14.57 5.73
CA CYS A 153 -7.19 15.60 6.40
C CYS A 153 -6.28 16.69 6.98
N ALA A 154 -5.07 16.34 7.45
CA ALA A 154 -4.09 17.34 7.89
C ALA A 154 -3.68 18.27 6.74
N ALA A 155 -3.45 17.71 5.53
CA ALA A 155 -3.21 18.51 4.34
C ALA A 155 -4.40 19.42 3.95
N SER A 156 -5.59 19.12 4.46
CA SER A 156 -6.84 19.83 4.16
C SER A 156 -7.24 20.80 5.26
N GLY A 157 -6.35 21.05 6.22
CA GLY A 157 -6.55 22.02 7.30
C GLY A 157 -7.36 21.52 8.51
N PHE A 158 -7.66 20.21 8.58
CA PHE A 158 -8.31 19.62 9.76
C PHE A 158 -7.27 19.32 10.85
N ASN A 159 -7.65 19.55 12.12
CA ASN A 159 -6.78 19.46 13.28
C ASN A 159 -6.66 18.02 13.81
N THR A 160 -6.00 17.17 13.03
CA THR A 160 -5.77 15.76 13.39
C THR A 160 -4.37 15.51 13.94
N THR A 161 -4.24 14.60 14.90
CA THR A 161 -2.94 14.10 15.38
C THR A 161 -2.33 13.05 14.43
N PHE A 162 -3.10 12.55 13.47
CA PHE A 162 -2.63 11.59 12.47
C PHE A 162 -1.86 12.29 11.35
N LYS A 163 -0.78 11.64 10.87
CA LYS A 163 0.01 12.06 9.71
C LYS A 163 -0.68 11.65 8.42
N ASN A 164 -0.40 12.35 7.32
CA ASN A 164 -0.99 11.98 6.04
C ASN A 164 -0.56 10.56 5.60
N GLY A 165 -1.54 9.68 5.38
CA GLY A 165 -1.38 8.34 4.85
C GLY A 165 -1.99 8.18 3.46
N PHE A 166 -1.80 7.02 2.86
CA PHE A 166 -2.39 6.67 1.56
C PHE A 166 -2.43 5.17 1.35
N LEU A 167 -3.24 4.75 0.39
CA LEU A 167 -3.23 3.43 -0.20
C LEU A 167 -3.28 3.58 -1.71
N TYR A 168 -2.24 3.13 -2.42
CA TYR A 168 -2.21 3.08 -3.87
C TYR A 168 -2.29 1.64 -4.36
N SER A 169 -3.14 1.43 -5.37
CA SER A 169 -3.17 0.23 -6.21
C SER A 169 -3.18 0.69 -7.66
N GLN A 170 -2.31 0.11 -8.50
CA GLN A 170 -2.21 0.47 -9.92
C GLN A 170 -2.10 1.99 -10.16
N ASN A 171 -1.31 2.68 -9.32
CA ASN A 171 -1.12 4.13 -9.35
C ASN A 171 -2.37 5.00 -9.10
N VAL A 172 -3.45 4.40 -8.56
CA VAL A 172 -4.65 5.09 -8.10
C VAL A 172 -4.65 5.17 -6.57
N ASN A 173 -4.79 6.38 -6.02
CA ASN A 173 -4.97 6.58 -4.58
C ASN A 173 -6.41 6.23 -4.18
N LEU A 174 -6.58 5.13 -3.45
CA LEU A 174 -7.89 4.64 -3.03
C LEU A 174 -8.42 5.38 -1.80
N THR A 175 -7.54 5.93 -0.95
CA THR A 175 -7.92 6.59 0.33
C THR A 175 -7.84 8.11 0.25
N ASN A 176 -8.13 8.70 -0.91
CA ASN A 176 -8.01 10.15 -1.14
C ASN A 176 -9.28 10.96 -0.85
N SER A 177 -10.38 10.32 -0.45
CA SER A 177 -11.61 11.03 -0.12
C SER A 177 -11.41 11.87 1.14
N GLN A 178 -11.95 13.10 1.12
CA GLN A 178 -11.92 14.01 2.28
C GLN A 178 -13.30 14.24 2.88
N THR A 179 -14.33 13.60 2.32
CA THR A 179 -15.74 13.81 2.67
C THR A 179 -15.94 13.76 4.18
N TYR A 180 -15.26 12.84 4.87
CA TYR A 180 -15.41 12.61 6.31
C TYR A 180 -14.29 13.19 7.18
N CYS A 181 -13.39 14.04 6.65
CA CYS A 181 -12.34 14.66 7.46
C CYS A 181 -12.86 15.45 8.67
N ARG A 182 -14.07 16.03 8.55
CA ARG A 182 -14.79 16.73 9.63
C ARG A 182 -15.07 15.88 10.89
N LEU A 183 -14.90 14.56 10.82
CA LEU A 183 -15.17 13.68 11.95
C LEU A 183 -14.11 13.84 13.05
N TRP A 184 -12.86 14.09 12.69
CA TRP A 184 -11.77 14.27 13.63
C TRP A 184 -11.56 15.75 14.00
N PRO A 185 -11.01 16.00 15.21
CA PRO A 185 -10.21 17.14 15.62
C PRO A 185 -10.09 18.32 14.68
#